data_AF-A0A396JBG6-F1
#
_entry.id   AF-A0A396JBG6-F1
#
_cell.length_a   1.000
_cell.length_b   1.000
_cell.length_c   1.000
_cell.angle_alpha   90.00
_cell.angle_beta   90.00
_cell.angle_gamma   90.00
#
_symmetry.space_group_name_H-M   'P 1'
#
loop_
_entity.id
_entity.type
_entity.pdbx_description
1 polymer ?
#
loop_
_entity_poly.entity_id
_entity_poly.type
_entity_poly.pdbx_seq_one_letter_code
_entity_poly.pdbx_strand_id
1 'polypeptide(L)'
;MERYHFFNSSCQDFGLQRKSLVALHIDENETDGALAKILEVLRQINYKFFDELQGDLVDRDVRQVLSSFQGEVLRGCVIIFSLNFRGDLRKLRRIAERLGATCLKKHDPTVTHVVATDFVTKESRWAVKEKKFLVNRRWLEAANFFLQKQPEENFLCQNTLVSGN
;
A
#
# COMPACT_ATOMS: atom_id res chain seq x y z
N MET A 1 5.06 6.16 5.53
CA MET A 1 5.73 5.88 4.25
C MET A 1 6.47 7.13 3.81
N GLU A 2 7.76 6.97 3.51
CA GLU A 2 8.53 7.99 2.83
C GLU A 2 8.06 8.10 1.38
N ARG A 3 7.61 9.28 0.98
CA ARG A 3 7.36 9.61 -0.43
C ARG A 3 8.49 10.53 -0.88
N TYR A 4 8.94 10.34 -2.12
CA TYR A 4 10.00 11.17 -2.68
C TYR A 4 9.48 12.60 -2.91
N HIS A 5 10.00 13.55 -2.13
CA HIS A 5 9.71 14.98 -2.25
C HIS A 5 11.01 15.77 -2.12
N PHE A 6 11.65 16.06 -3.26
CA PHE A 6 12.93 16.74 -3.28
C PHE A 6 12.83 18.21 -2.87
N PHE A 7 11.84 18.94 -3.43
CA PHE A 7 11.65 20.37 -3.20
C PHE A 7 10.66 20.68 -2.06
N ASN A 8 10.90 21.79 -1.35
CA ASN A 8 10.01 22.29 -0.29
C ASN A 8 8.58 22.57 -0.78
N SER A 9 8.43 23.13 -1.99
CA SER A 9 7.12 23.40 -2.59
C SER A 9 6.28 22.13 -2.71
N SER A 10 6.90 21.01 -3.11
CA SER A 10 6.23 19.73 -3.21
C SER A 10 5.71 19.23 -1.86
N CYS A 11 6.44 19.41 -0.75
CA CYS A 11 5.91 19.04 0.57
C CYS A 11 4.66 19.85 0.95
N GLN A 12 4.57 21.12 0.57
CA GLN A 12 3.44 22.00 0.87
C GLN A 12 2.19 21.61 0.09
N ASP A 13 2.32 21.34 -1.21
CA ASP A 13 1.21 20.91 -2.08
C ASP A 13 0.55 19.62 -1.61
N PHE A 14 1.33 18.74 -0.96
CA PHE A 14 0.85 17.47 -0.40
C PHE A 14 0.55 17.54 1.12
N GLY A 15 0.62 18.73 1.73
CA GLY A 15 0.32 18.95 3.15
C GLY A 15 1.22 18.17 4.11
N LEU A 16 2.46 17.89 3.71
CA LEU A 16 3.40 17.10 4.50
C LEU A 16 4.11 17.98 5.52
N GLN A 17 3.99 17.63 6.80
CA GLN A 17 4.69 18.27 7.92
C GLN A 17 6.19 17.89 8.00
N ARG A 18 6.75 17.25 6.96
CA ARG A 18 8.15 16.78 6.92
C ARG A 18 8.99 17.72 6.07
N LYS A 19 10.26 17.90 6.47
CA LYS A 19 11.26 18.59 5.65
C LYS A 19 11.47 17.83 4.34
N SER A 20 11.66 18.57 3.25
CA SER A 20 12.02 18.01 1.95
C SER A 20 13.44 17.45 1.95
N LEU A 21 13.80 16.66 0.93
CA LEU A 21 15.15 16.11 0.81
C LEU A 21 16.21 17.21 0.68
N VAL A 22 15.94 18.27 -0.11
CA VAL A 22 16.88 19.40 -0.23
C VAL A 22 17.10 20.11 1.11
N ALA A 23 16.04 20.28 1.92
CA ALA A 23 16.16 20.89 3.25
C ALA A 23 16.90 20.00 4.25
N LEU A 24 16.93 18.69 4.01
CA LEU A 24 17.70 17.71 4.78
C LEU A 24 19.11 17.49 4.22
N HIS A 25 19.47 18.11 3.08
CA HIS A 25 20.72 17.87 2.35
C HIS A 25 20.91 16.39 2.00
N ILE A 26 19.81 15.71 1.67
CA ILE A 26 19.80 14.31 1.24
C ILE A 26 19.57 14.30 -0.27
N ASP A 27 20.42 13.57 -0.99
CA ASP A 27 20.26 13.34 -2.43
C ASP A 27 19.64 11.96 -2.69
N GLU A 28 19.34 11.67 -3.95
CA GLU A 28 18.87 10.36 -4.41
C GLU A 28 19.92 9.26 -4.14
N ASN A 29 19.45 8.08 -3.76
CA ASN A 29 20.30 6.91 -3.54
C ASN A 29 19.93 5.82 -4.55
N GLU A 30 20.93 5.19 -5.17
CA GLU A 30 20.72 4.14 -6.17
C GLU A 30 20.11 2.86 -5.59
N THR A 31 20.34 2.61 -4.29
CA THR A 31 20.02 1.35 -3.60
C THR A 31 18.95 1.49 -2.52
N ASP A 32 18.65 2.71 -2.08
CA ASP A 32 17.71 2.96 -0.99
C ASP A 32 16.71 4.07 -1.30
N GLY A 33 15.63 4.12 -0.54
CA GLY A 33 14.58 5.11 -0.65
C GLY A 33 13.49 4.74 -1.65
N ALA A 34 12.56 5.68 -1.84
CA ALA A 34 11.37 5.44 -2.63
C ALA A 34 11.66 5.24 -4.12
N LEU A 35 12.61 5.98 -4.68
CA LEU A 35 12.95 5.90 -6.10
C LEU A 35 13.67 4.61 -6.46
N ALA A 36 14.62 4.15 -5.64
CA ALA A 36 15.31 2.88 -5.86
C ALA A 36 14.31 1.70 -5.92
N LYS A 37 13.35 1.67 -4.99
CA LYS A 37 12.27 0.65 -4.98
C LYS A 37 11.38 0.71 -6.21
N ILE A 38 10.98 1.91 -6.64
CA ILE A 38 10.18 2.07 -7.87
C ILE A 38 10.98 1.64 -9.10
N LEU A 39 12.26 2.00 -9.16
CA LEU A 39 13.15 1.64 -10.27
C LEU A 39 13.32 0.12 -10.37
N GLU A 40 13.44 -0.58 -9.24
CA GLU A 40 13.49 -2.04 -9.21
C GLU A 40 12.24 -2.66 -9.86
N VAL A 41 11.05 -2.20 -9.49
CA VAL A 41 9.78 -2.69 -10.07
C VAL A 41 9.71 -2.38 -11.57
N LEU A 42 10.12 -1.17 -11.99
CA LEU A 42 10.15 -0.81 -13.42
C LEU A 42 11.10 -1.70 -14.22
N ARG A 43 12.26 -2.05 -13.67
CA ARG A 43 13.20 -2.99 -14.29
C ARG A 43 12.59 -4.39 -14.43
N GLN A 44 11.91 -4.89 -13.41
CA GLN A 44 11.23 -6.19 -13.47
C GLN A 44 10.12 -6.22 -14.52
N ILE A 45 9.31 -5.15 -14.61
CA ILE A 45 8.26 -5.01 -15.64
C ILE A 45 8.89 -4.98 -17.03
N ASN A 46 9.97 -4.19 -17.20
CA ASN A 46 10.68 -4.07 -18.46
C ASN A 46 11.23 -5.43 -18.92
N TYR A 47 11.95 -6.12 -18.04
CA TYR A 47 12.49 -7.45 -18.31
C TYR A 47 11.38 -8.45 -18.66
N LYS A 48 10.29 -8.49 -17.88
CA LYS A 48 9.18 -9.40 -18.17
C LYS A 48 8.55 -9.10 -19.55
N PHE A 49 8.38 -7.82 -19.88
CA PHE A 49 7.77 -7.40 -21.14
C PHE A 49 8.64 -7.71 -22.36
N PHE A 50 9.96 -7.46 -22.30
CA PHE A 50 10.86 -7.61 -23.44
C PHE A 50 11.49 -9.00 -23.54
N ASP A 51 11.92 -9.58 -22.41
CA ASP A 51 12.77 -10.78 -22.39
C ASP A 51 12.03 -12.07 -21.99
N GLU A 52 11.08 -12.00 -21.03
CA GLU A 52 10.41 -13.20 -20.50
C GLU A 52 9.21 -13.66 -21.35
N LEU A 53 8.37 -12.72 -21.78
CA LEU A 53 7.24 -13.04 -22.65
C LEU A 53 7.73 -13.55 -24.01
N GLN A 54 7.06 -14.57 -24.53
CA GLN A 54 7.34 -15.15 -25.84
C GLN A 54 6.38 -14.58 -26.90
N GLY A 55 6.75 -14.67 -28.18
CA GLY A 55 5.94 -14.16 -29.30
C GLY A 55 6.29 -12.72 -29.72
N ASP A 56 5.60 -12.19 -30.72
CA ASP A 56 5.92 -10.88 -31.29
C ASP A 56 5.59 -9.72 -30.35
N LEU A 57 6.40 -8.65 -30.39
CA LEU A 57 6.21 -7.47 -29.56
C LEU A 57 4.86 -6.78 -29.79
N VAL A 58 4.29 -6.90 -30.99
CA VAL A 58 3.01 -6.27 -31.37
C VAL A 58 1.83 -6.87 -30.59
N ASP A 59 1.95 -8.12 -30.15
CA ASP A 59 0.90 -8.84 -29.43
C ASP A 59 1.02 -8.65 -27.90
N ARG A 60 2.08 -8.00 -27.42
CA ARG A 60 2.35 -7.80 -25.99
C ARG A 60 1.71 -6.50 -25.49
N ASP A 61 1.07 -6.56 -24.31
CA ASP A 61 0.51 -5.39 -23.64
C ASP A 61 1.15 -5.18 -22.26
N VAL A 62 1.91 -4.09 -22.12
CA VAL A 62 2.57 -3.72 -20.84
C VAL A 62 1.57 -3.52 -19.71
N ARG A 63 0.31 -3.16 -20.01
CA ARG A 63 -0.76 -3.02 -19.00
C ARG A 63 -1.13 -4.36 -18.40
N GLN A 64 -1.09 -5.45 -19.19
CA GLN A 64 -1.31 -6.81 -18.69
C GLN A 64 -0.14 -7.28 -17.83
N VAL A 65 1.10 -6.99 -18.26
CA VAL A 65 2.31 -7.26 -17.47
C VAL A 65 2.22 -6.56 -16.12
N LEU A 66 1.97 -5.24 -16.10
CA LEU A 66 1.80 -4.46 -14.88
C LEU A 66 0.67 -5.02 -14.00
N SER A 67 -0.46 -5.41 -14.59
CA SER A 67 -1.58 -5.99 -13.85
C SER A 67 -1.20 -7.32 -13.19
N SER A 68 -0.35 -8.12 -13.83
CA SER A 68 0.16 -9.37 -13.25
C SER A 68 1.06 -9.13 -12.04
N PHE A 69 1.93 -8.11 -12.09
CA PHE A 69 2.75 -7.72 -10.93
C PHE A 69 1.88 -7.18 -9.80
N GLN A 70 0.92 -6.32 -10.13
CA GLN A 70 -0.03 -5.75 -9.16
C GLN A 70 -0.82 -6.85 -8.44
N GLY A 71 -1.42 -7.79 -9.19
CA GLY A 71 -2.22 -8.89 -8.64
C GLY A 71 -1.47 -9.83 -7.70
N GLU A 72 -0.15 -9.72 -7.66
CA GLU A 72 0.72 -10.55 -6.85
C GLU A 72 1.04 -9.93 -5.48
N VAL A 73 0.89 -8.61 -5.34
CA VAL A 73 1.36 -7.82 -4.19
C VAL A 73 0.71 -8.24 -2.88
N LEU A 74 -0.62 -8.40 -2.87
CA LEU A 74 -1.43 -8.77 -1.71
C LEU A 74 -2.13 -10.11 -1.92
N ARG A 75 -1.62 -10.96 -2.82
CA ARG A 75 -2.17 -12.29 -3.05
C ARG A 75 -2.26 -13.08 -1.75
N GLY A 76 -3.42 -13.70 -1.51
CA GLY A 76 -3.71 -14.43 -0.28
C GLY A 76 -4.12 -13.56 0.91
N CYS A 77 -4.12 -12.22 0.78
CA CYS A 77 -4.70 -11.36 1.79
C CYS A 77 -6.22 -11.32 1.66
N VAL A 78 -6.92 -11.55 2.76
CA VAL A 78 -8.38 -11.39 2.86
C VAL A 78 -8.64 -10.20 3.75
N ILE A 79 -9.20 -9.14 3.16
CA ILE A 79 -9.28 -7.81 3.76
C ILE A 79 -10.74 -7.45 4.02
N ILE A 80 -10.99 -6.97 5.23
CA ILE A 80 -12.20 -6.19 5.53
C ILE A 80 -11.81 -4.75 5.83
N PHE A 81 -12.72 -3.84 5.54
CA PHE A 81 -12.55 -2.42 5.78
C PHE A 81 -13.54 -1.97 6.84
N SER A 82 -13.07 -1.13 7.75
CA SER A 82 -13.94 -0.44 8.69
C SER A 82 -14.94 0.46 7.95
N LEU A 83 -16.15 0.60 8.52
CA LEU A 83 -17.23 1.38 7.90
C LEU A 83 -17.01 2.90 7.98
N ASN A 84 -15.99 3.36 8.69
CA ASN A 84 -15.70 4.78 8.88
C ASN A 84 -15.03 5.46 7.66
N PHE A 85 -14.71 4.72 6.59
CA PHE A 85 -14.24 5.27 5.32
C PHE A 85 -15.38 5.93 4.52
N ARG A 86 -15.81 7.13 4.95
CA ARG A 86 -16.82 7.93 4.23
C ARG A 86 -16.29 8.30 2.83
N GLY A 87 -16.93 7.79 1.78
CA GLY A 87 -16.60 8.07 0.37
C GLY A 87 -15.41 7.27 -0.20
N ASP A 88 -14.38 7.00 0.59
CA ASP A 88 -13.15 6.34 0.12
C ASP A 88 -13.24 4.81 0.03
N LEU A 89 -14.23 4.18 0.67
CA LEU A 89 -14.31 2.71 0.78
C LEU A 89 -14.25 1.99 -0.58
N ARG A 90 -14.98 2.50 -1.59
CA ARG A 90 -14.97 1.91 -2.94
C ARG A 90 -13.60 2.00 -3.58
N LYS A 91 -12.91 3.13 -3.41
CA LYS A 91 -11.57 3.37 -3.94
C LYS A 91 -10.55 2.43 -3.28
N LEU A 92 -10.59 2.31 -1.95
CA LEU A 92 -9.69 1.43 -1.21
C LEU A 92 -9.91 -0.05 -1.56
N ARG A 93 -11.15 -0.50 -1.67
CA ARG A 93 -11.46 -1.87 -2.14
C ARG A 93 -10.89 -2.14 -3.53
N ARG A 94 -11.11 -1.22 -4.48
CA ARG A 94 -10.56 -1.35 -5.84
C ARG A 94 -9.04 -1.42 -5.86
N ILE A 95 -8.36 -0.67 -4.99
CA ILE A 95 -6.90 -0.74 -4.85
C ILE A 95 -6.49 -2.12 -4.32
N ALA A 96 -7.12 -2.61 -3.24
CA ALA A 96 -6.82 -3.91 -2.66
C ALA A 96 -7.05 -5.07 -3.65
N GLU A 97 -8.19 -5.07 -4.35
CA GLU A 97 -8.51 -6.08 -5.36
C GLU A 97 -7.54 -6.06 -6.54
N ARG A 98 -7.17 -4.87 -7.03
CA ARG A 98 -6.13 -4.73 -8.06
C ARG A 98 -4.79 -5.28 -7.60
N LEU A 99 -4.49 -5.17 -6.31
CA LEU A 99 -3.28 -5.73 -5.71
C LEU A 99 -3.40 -7.23 -5.41
N GLY A 100 -4.50 -7.90 -5.80
CA GLY A 100 -4.68 -9.34 -5.62
C GLY A 100 -5.30 -9.77 -4.29
N ALA A 101 -5.76 -8.83 -3.46
CA ALA A 101 -6.44 -9.17 -2.22
C ALA A 101 -7.93 -9.49 -2.45
N THR A 102 -8.47 -10.40 -1.64
CA THR A 102 -9.91 -10.66 -1.58
C THR A 102 -10.57 -9.72 -0.58
N CYS A 103 -11.56 -8.93 -1.00
CA CYS A 103 -12.23 -7.97 -0.13
C CYS A 103 -13.60 -8.48 0.33
N LEU A 104 -13.81 -8.63 1.63
CA LEU A 104 -15.08 -9.09 2.21
C LEU A 104 -15.90 -7.95 2.81
N LYS A 105 -17.20 -8.18 2.99
CA LYS A 105 -18.13 -7.22 3.62
C LYS A 105 -18.38 -7.51 5.10
N LYS A 106 -18.15 -8.75 5.54
CA LYS A 106 -18.43 -9.23 6.90
C LYS A 106 -17.21 -9.95 7.45
N HIS A 107 -17.16 -10.06 8.78
CA HIS A 107 -16.17 -10.86 9.47
C HIS A 107 -16.42 -12.34 9.21
N ASP A 108 -15.36 -13.07 8.91
CA ASP A 108 -15.31 -14.52 8.96
C ASP A 108 -13.86 -14.99 9.28
N PRO A 109 -13.65 -16.27 9.60
CA PRO A 109 -12.35 -16.77 10.02
C PRO A 109 -11.21 -16.62 8.99
N THR A 110 -11.53 -16.53 7.70
CA THR A 110 -10.56 -16.42 6.59
C THR A 110 -9.93 -15.04 6.50
N VAL A 111 -10.54 -14.02 7.09
CA VAL A 111 -10.01 -12.65 7.12
C VAL A 111 -8.62 -12.65 7.76
N THR A 112 -7.67 -12.03 7.08
CA THR A 112 -6.29 -11.87 7.57
C THR A 112 -6.02 -10.44 8.03
N HIS A 113 -6.65 -9.45 7.40
CA HIS A 113 -6.43 -8.03 7.69
C HIS A 113 -7.74 -7.25 7.88
N VAL A 114 -7.69 -6.30 8.80
CA VAL A 114 -8.69 -5.25 8.98
C VAL A 114 -8.02 -3.92 8.71
N VAL A 115 -8.48 -3.21 7.68
CA VAL A 115 -8.04 -1.86 7.36
C VAL A 115 -8.99 -0.87 8.05
N ALA A 116 -8.46 0.02 8.89
CA ALA A 116 -9.23 1.02 9.63
C ALA A 116 -8.47 2.35 9.74
N THR A 117 -9.13 3.39 10.24
CA THR A 117 -8.45 4.65 10.63
C THR A 117 -8.07 4.70 12.11
N ASP A 118 -8.78 3.95 12.96
CA ASP A 118 -8.65 3.98 14.41
C ASP A 118 -9.10 2.64 15.06
N PHE A 119 -8.87 2.50 16.36
CA PHE A 119 -9.20 1.30 17.15
C PHE A 119 -10.67 1.21 17.59
N VAL A 120 -11.50 2.21 17.29
CA VAL A 120 -12.77 2.38 18.02
C VAL A 120 -13.91 1.60 17.36
N THR A 121 -13.68 1.02 16.19
CA THR A 121 -14.73 0.34 15.41
C THR A 121 -14.94 -1.13 15.82
N LYS A 122 -16.10 -1.70 15.46
CA LYS A 122 -16.42 -3.10 15.78
C LYS A 122 -15.43 -4.04 15.11
N GLU A 123 -15.05 -3.71 13.88
CA GLU A 123 -14.06 -4.40 13.06
C GLU A 123 -12.69 -4.40 13.73
N SER A 124 -12.26 -3.23 14.27
CA SER A 124 -11.00 -3.09 14.98
C SER A 124 -10.94 -3.97 16.24
N ARG A 125 -12.00 -3.97 17.06
CA ARG A 125 -12.09 -4.82 18.26
C ARG A 125 -12.09 -6.31 17.92
N TRP A 126 -12.79 -6.69 16.86
CA TRP A 126 -12.82 -8.07 16.38
C TRP A 126 -11.45 -8.54 15.92
N ALA A 127 -10.72 -7.70 15.16
CA ALA A 127 -9.37 -7.99 14.69
C ALA A 127 -8.44 -8.36 15.84
N VAL A 128 -8.43 -7.57 16.91
CA VAL A 128 -7.58 -7.81 18.09
C VAL A 128 -7.97 -9.12 18.78
N LYS A 129 -9.27 -9.36 18.99
CA LYS A 129 -9.77 -10.59 19.63
C LYS A 129 -9.33 -11.83 18.86
N GLU A 130 -9.45 -11.80 17.53
CA GLU A 130 -9.14 -12.91 16.64
C GLU A 130 -7.67 -12.91 16.15
N LYS A 131 -6.83 -12.03 16.72
CA LYS A 131 -5.39 -11.89 16.40
C LYS A 131 -5.11 -11.68 14.90
N LYS A 132 -5.96 -10.88 14.24
CA LYS A 132 -5.80 -10.45 12.84
C LYS A 132 -4.98 -9.16 12.78
N PHE A 133 -4.38 -8.88 11.62
CA PHE A 133 -3.66 -7.64 11.42
C PHE A 133 -4.64 -6.45 11.36
N LEU A 134 -4.52 -5.52 12.31
CA LEU A 134 -5.28 -4.26 12.31
C LEU A 134 -4.38 -3.11 11.84
N VAL A 135 -4.51 -2.76 10.57
CA VAL A 135 -3.62 -1.80 9.91
C VAL A 135 -4.35 -0.53 9.47
N ASN A 136 -3.62 0.57 9.43
CA ASN A 136 -4.08 1.84 8.91
C ASN A 136 -4.20 1.77 7.37
N ARG A 137 -5.09 2.57 6.75
CA ARG A 137 -5.20 2.68 5.29
C ARG A 137 -3.86 2.95 4.58
N ARG A 138 -2.92 3.62 5.26
CA ARG A 138 -1.57 3.90 4.77
C ARG A 138 -0.79 2.64 4.38
N TRP A 139 -1.09 1.49 4.98
CA TRP A 139 -0.50 0.20 4.60
C TRP A 139 -0.84 -0.15 3.15
N LEU A 140 -2.13 -0.08 2.82
CA LEU A 140 -2.63 -0.37 1.48
C LEU A 140 -2.16 0.66 0.46
N GLU A 141 -2.17 1.94 0.82
CA GLU A 141 -1.65 3.01 -0.02
C GLU A 141 -0.15 2.84 -0.30
N ALA A 142 0.61 2.39 0.68
CA ALA A 142 2.04 2.13 0.53
C ALA A 142 2.32 0.90 -0.33
N ALA A 143 1.56 -0.18 -0.12
CA ALA A 143 1.64 -1.36 -0.97
C ALA A 143 1.30 -1.04 -2.43
N ASN A 144 0.32 -0.17 -2.66
CA ASN A 144 -0.03 0.30 -3.99
C ASN A 144 1.05 1.21 -4.61
N PHE A 145 1.71 2.03 -3.81
CA PHE A 145 2.72 2.96 -4.29
C PHE A 145 4.01 2.25 -4.69
N PHE A 146 4.47 1.31 -3.86
CA PHE A 146 5.71 0.55 -4.11
C PHE A 146 5.50 -0.74 -4.90
N LEU A 147 4.25 -1.12 -5.18
CA LEU A 147 3.91 -2.42 -5.77
C LEU A 147 4.57 -3.60 -5.03
N GLN A 148 4.57 -3.51 -3.69
CA GLN A 148 5.21 -4.48 -2.81
C GLN A 148 4.45 -4.55 -1.49
N LYS A 149 4.24 -5.77 -0.95
CA LYS A 149 3.62 -5.94 0.37
C LYS A 149 4.48 -5.26 1.43
N GLN A 150 3.87 -4.39 2.22
CA GLN A 150 4.56 -3.69 3.28
C GLN A 150 4.44 -4.45 4.61
N PRO A 151 5.47 -4.41 5.48
CA PRO A 151 5.37 -4.98 6.83
C PRO A 151 4.24 -4.32 7.61
N GLU A 152 3.30 -5.13 8.10
CA GLU A 152 2.07 -4.70 8.77
C GLU A 152 2.37 -3.89 10.05
N GLU A 153 3.45 -4.24 10.76
CA GLU A 153 3.89 -3.63 12.03
C GLU A 153 4.15 -2.13 11.88
N ASN A 154 4.63 -1.71 10.72
CA ASN A 154 4.93 -0.30 10.41
C ASN A 154 3.67 0.56 10.20
N PHE A 155 2.50 -0.07 10.13
CA PHE A 155 1.24 0.56 9.81
C PHE A 155 0.10 0.14 10.73
N LEU A 156 0.40 -0.42 11.91
CA LEU A 156 -0.63 -0.70 12.90
C LEU A 156 -1.40 0.59 13.21
N CYS A 157 -2.70 0.46 13.46
CA CYS A 157 -3.45 1.58 14.04
C CYS A 157 -2.78 1.99 15.36
N GLN A 158 -2.91 3.26 15.77
CA GLN A 158 -2.47 3.73 17.10
C GLN A 158 -3.65 3.79 18.06
N ASN A 159 -3.49 3.25 19.27
CA ASN A 159 -4.58 3.18 20.24
C ASN A 159 -4.76 4.58 20.85
N THR A 160 -5.69 5.35 20.30
CA THR A 160 -5.98 6.72 20.73
C THR A 160 -6.53 6.82 22.16
N LEU A 161 -6.68 5.71 22.88
CA LEU A 161 -7.10 5.66 24.28
C LEU A 161 -5.95 5.79 25.29
N VAL A 162 -4.68 5.89 24.86
CA VAL A 162 -3.52 5.95 25.79
C VAL A 162 -2.71 7.25 25.66
N SER A 163 -3.18 8.24 24.90
CA SER A 163 -2.47 9.54 24.73
C SER A 163 -3.02 10.66 25.61
N GLY A 164 -3.78 10.33 26.65
CA GLY A 164 -4.27 11.29 27.63
C GLY A 164 -4.18 10.68 29.03
N ASN A 165 -3.00 10.79 29.63
CA ASN A 165 -2.76 10.84 31.08
C ASN A 165 -1.33 11.36 31.29
#